data_AF-A0A917P5Z3-F1
#
_entry.id   AF-A0A917P5Z3-F1
#
_cell.length_a   1.000
_cell.length_b   1.000
_cell.length_c   1.000
_cell.angle_alpha   90.00
_cell.angle_beta   90.00
_cell.angle_gamma   90.00
#
_symmetry.space_group_name_H-M   'P 1'
#
loop_
_entity.id
_entity.type
_entity.pdbx_description
1 polymer ?
#
loop_
_entity_poly.entity_id
_entity_poly.type
_entity_poly.pdbx_seq_one_letter_code
_entity_poly.pdbx_strand_id
1 'polypeptide(L)' 'MFVPPDMNPIESTFSTVKLRTKVTRGAGSPAAALAMVFKLVESAQARWRAIRGAHLLPLVRAGAKFENGVLIEHEDTAAA' A
#
# COMPACT_ATOMS: atom_id res chain seq x y z
N MET A 1 5.93 2.43 18.20
CA MET A 1 5.20 1.26 17.66
C MET A 1 6.05 0.70 16.53
N PHE A 2 6.75 -0.41 16.79
CA PHE A 2 7.65 -1.07 15.86
C PHE A 2 6.84 -1.77 14.76
N VAL A 3 7.07 -1.42 13.50
CA VAL A 3 6.50 -2.12 12.33
C VAL A 3 7.57 -3.10 11.86
N PRO A 4 7.41 -4.41 12.04
CA PRO A 4 8.36 -5.41 11.55
C PRO A 4 8.65 -5.27 10.05
N PRO A 5 9.85 -5.71 9.62
CA PRO A 5 10.35 -5.55 8.24
C PRO A 5 9.48 -6.21 7.18
N ASP A 6 8.64 -7.17 7.56
CA ASP A 6 7.72 -7.88 6.65
C ASP A 6 6.38 -7.15 6.45
N MET A 7 6.12 -6.06 7.17
CA MET A 7 4.90 -5.25 7.02
C MET A 7 5.15 -4.06 6.10
N ASN A 8 5.28 -4.34 4.80
CA ASN A 8 5.17 -3.27 3.81
C ASN A 8 3.76 -2.64 3.93
N PRO A 9 3.64 -1.34 4.21
CA PRO A 9 2.36 -0.68 4.42
C PRO A 9 1.41 -0.82 3.23
N ILE A 10 1.91 -0.97 2.00
CA ILE A 10 1.08 -1.24 0.83
C ILE A 10 0.50 -2.66 0.92
N GLU A 11 1.35 -3.67 1.11
CA GLU A 11 0.95 -5.07 1.11
C GLU A 11 0.04 -5.44 2.31
N SER A 12 0.31 -4.87 3.49
CA SER A 12 -0.52 -5.04 4.68
C SER A 12 -1.95 -4.51 4.47
N THR A 13 -2.09 -3.39 3.78
CA THR A 13 -3.39 -2.74 3.53
C THR A 13 -4.25 -3.54 2.56
N PHE A 14 -3.63 -4.10 1.51
CA PHE A 14 -4.31 -4.91 0.49
C PHE A 14 -4.50 -6.39 0.88
N SER A 15 -3.82 -6.87 1.92
CA SER A 15 -3.95 -8.26 2.41
C SER A 15 -5.40 -8.64 2.76
N THR A 16 -6.17 -7.69 3.31
CA THR A 16 -7.60 -7.92 3.63
C THR A 16 -8.48 -8.11 2.39
N VAL A 17 -8.17 -7.42 1.29
CA VAL A 17 -8.85 -7.59 0.01
C VAL A 17 -8.49 -8.94 -0.58
N LYS A 18 -7.21 -9.31 -0.57
CA LYS A 18 -6.71 -10.62 -1.06
C LYS A 18 -7.30 -11.80 -0.28
N LEU A 19 -7.50 -11.65 1.02
CA LEU A 19 -8.15 -12.67 1.86
C LEU A 19 -9.63 -12.86 1.47
N ARG A 20 -10.31 -11.78 1.06
CA ARG A 20 -11.75 -11.77 0.79
C ARG A 20 -12.11 -12.02 -0.68
N THR A 21 -11.19 -11.87 -1.62
CA THR A 21 -11.41 -12.26 -3.03
C THR A 21 -11.62 -13.75 -3.22
N LYS A 22 -11.19 -14.61 -2.28
CA LYS A 22 -11.54 -16.04 -2.31
C LYS A 22 -13.06 -16.28 -2.22
N VAL A 23 -13.80 -15.35 -1.60
CA VAL A 23 -15.26 -15.41 -1.43
C VAL A 23 -16.02 -15.07 -2.71
N THR A 24 -15.39 -14.39 -3.69
CA THR A 24 -16.03 -14.07 -4.98
C THR A 24 -15.95 -15.22 -5.99
N ARG A 25 -15.35 -16.36 -5.62
CA ARG A 25 -15.23 -17.56 -6.45
C ARG A 25 -16.58 -18.30 -6.43
N GLY A 26 -17.41 -18.06 -7.44
CA GLY A 26 -18.78 -18.63 -7.53
C GLY A 26 -19.88 -17.61 -7.82
N ALA A 27 -19.54 -16.37 -8.19
CA ALA A 27 -20.47 -15.27 -8.46
C ALA A 27 -21.51 -15.49 -9.59
N GLY A 28 -21.51 -16.64 -10.27
CA GLY A 28 -22.40 -16.94 -11.41
C GLY A 28 -22.11 -16.16 -12.69
N SER A 29 -21.48 -14.97 -12.61
CA SER A 29 -21.03 -14.20 -13.77
C SER A 29 -19.80 -13.31 -13.44
N PRO A 30 -18.99 -12.92 -14.44
CA PRO A 30 -17.87 -12.01 -14.26
C PRO A 30 -18.29 -10.62 -13.75
N ALA A 31 -19.42 -10.09 -14.21
CA ALA A 31 -19.94 -8.79 -13.77
C ALA A 31 -20.30 -8.80 -12.28
N ALA A 32 -20.95 -9.87 -11.81
CA ALA A 32 -21.27 -10.04 -10.40
C ALA A 32 -20.01 -10.21 -9.53
N ALA A 33 -18.99 -10.93 -10.04
CA ALA A 33 -17.71 -11.04 -9.36
C ALA A 33 -17.04 -9.67 -9.19
N LEU A 34 -17.00 -8.86 -10.25
CA LEU A 34 -16.38 -7.53 -10.23
C LEU A 34 -17.13 -6.58 -9.27
N ALA A 35 -18.46 -6.59 -9.28
CA ALA A 35 -19.26 -5.82 -8.34
C ALA A 35 -19.00 -6.23 -6.87
N MET A 36 -18.85 -7.52 -6.59
CA MET A 36 -18.51 -8.00 -5.24
C MET A 36 -17.10 -7.59 -4.82
N VAL A 37 -16.10 -7.72 -5.70
CA VAL A 37 -14.74 -7.25 -5.41
C VAL A 37 -14.74 -5.75 -5.12
N PHE A 38 -15.44 -4.96 -5.91
CA PHE A 38 -15.58 -3.52 -5.69
C PHE A 38 -16.15 -3.22 -4.30
N LYS A 39 -17.26 -3.87 -3.92
CA LYS A 39 -17.88 -3.68 -2.58
C LYS A 39 -16.99 -4.13 -1.43
N LEU A 40 -16.19 -5.18 -1.63
CA LEU A 40 -15.20 -5.63 -0.65
C LEU A 40 -14.09 -4.60 -0.45
N VAL A 41 -13.60 -3.98 -1.52
CA VAL A 41 -12.60 -2.91 -1.49
C VAL A 41 -13.18 -1.65 -0.83
N GLU A 42 -14.38 -1.23 -1.22
CA GLU A 42 -15.08 -0.08 -0.64
C GLU A 42 -15.27 -0.26 0.88
N SER A 43 -15.68 -1.46 1.32
CA SER A 43 -15.82 -1.78 2.75
C SER A 43 -14.47 -1.81 3.49
N ALA A 44 -13.40 -2.23 2.83
CA ALA A 44 -12.06 -2.24 3.42
C ALA A 44 -11.48 -0.82 3.56
N GLN A 45 -11.77 0.06 2.59
CA GLN A 45 -11.30 1.46 2.57
C GLN A 45 -11.63 2.21 3.84
N ALA A 46 -12.83 2.02 4.40
CA ALA A 46 -13.26 2.69 5.63
C ALA A 46 -12.33 2.43 6.85
N ARG A 47 -11.51 1.38 6.80
CA ARG A 47 -10.58 0.99 7.86
C ARG A 47 -9.12 1.32 7.53
N TRP A 48 -8.83 1.79 6.32
CA TRP A 48 -7.47 2.13 5.92
C TRP A 48 -6.97 3.36 6.67
N ARG A 49 -5.72 3.31 7.11
CA ARG A 49 -5.06 4.45 7.75
C ARG A 49 -4.42 5.31 6.68
N ALA A 50 -4.54 6.63 6.82
CA ALA A 50 -3.79 7.56 6.00
C ALA A 50 -2.28 7.30 6.15
N ILE A 51 -1.55 7.44 5.04
CA ILE A 51 -0.10 7.29 5.04
C ILE A 51 0.50 8.41 5.89
N ARG A 52 1.26 8.01 6.91
CA ARG A 52 2.07 8.95 7.69
C ARG A 52 3.21 9.45 6.80
N GLY A 53 3.45 10.76 6.77
CA GLY A 53 4.51 11.33 5.94
C GLY A 53 4.13 11.55 4.47
N ALA A 54 2.85 11.77 4.14
CA ALA A 54 2.41 12.08 2.78
C ALA A 54 3.14 13.26 2.12
N HIS A 55 3.74 14.17 2.90
CA HIS A 55 4.59 15.25 2.40
C HIS A 55 5.93 14.77 1.82
N LEU A 56 6.35 13.53 2.10
CA LEU A 56 7.57 12.91 1.56
C LEU A 56 7.31 12.20 0.22
N LEU A 57 6.05 12.02 -0.17
CA LEU A 57 5.67 11.36 -1.42
C LEU A 57 6.29 12.01 -2.68
N PRO A 58 6.46 13.36 -2.75
CA PRO A 58 7.21 13.99 -3.84
C PRO A 58 8.67 13.54 -3.91
N LEU A 59 9.34 13.35 -2.77
CA LEU A 59 10.73 12.87 -2.72
C LEU A 59 10.83 11.42 -3.21
N VAL A 60 9.88 10.57 -2.81
CA VAL A 60 9.77 9.20 -3.32
C VAL A 60 9.56 9.21 -4.84
N ARG A 61 8.69 10.10 -5.35
CA ARG A 61 8.46 10.26 -6.80
C ARG A 61 9.70 10.77 -7.55
N ALA A 62 10.52 11.59 -6.89
CA ALA A 62 11.78 12.08 -7.44
C ALA A 62 12.90 11.01 -7.43
N GLY A 63 12.64 9.81 -6.89
CA GLY A 63 13.62 8.72 -6.86
C GLY A 63 14.55 8.75 -5.64
N ALA A 64 14.25 9.56 -4.63
CA ALA A 64 15.03 9.58 -3.40
C ALA A 64 14.94 8.21 -2.70
N LYS A 65 16.08 7.71 -2.21
CA LYS A 65 16.14 6.40 -1.57
C LYS A 65 15.67 6.50 -0.13
N PHE A 66 14.75 5.63 0.24
CA PHE A 66 14.29 5.46 1.61
C PHE A 66 14.65 4.04 2.07
N GLU A 67 15.24 3.93 3.25
CA GLU A 67 15.46 2.65 3.93
C GLU A 67 14.71 2.66 5.25
N ASN A 68 13.82 1.68 5.45
CA ASN A 68 12.96 1.58 6.63
C ASN A 68 12.15 2.86 6.94
N GLY A 69 11.80 3.64 5.90
CA GLY A 69 11.06 4.90 6.03
C GLY A 69 11.90 6.13 6.39
N VAL A 70 13.23 5.99 6.44
CA VAL A 70 14.17 7.09 6.62
C VAL A 70 14.78 7.45 5.27
N LEU A 71 14.80 8.75 4.95
CA LEU A 71 15.47 9.26 3.76
C LEU A 71 16.98 9.04 3.92
N ILE A 72 17.59 8.33 2.97
CA ILE A 72 19.04 8.29 2.85
C ILE A 72 19.44 9.53 2.05
N GLU A 73 19.91 10.55 2.74
CA GLU A 73 20.69 11.61 2.10
C GLU A 73 22.00 10.97 1.66
N HIS A 74 22.14 10.70 0.37
CA HIS A 74 23.48 10.66 -0.18
C HIS A 74 24.01 12.09 -0.04
N GLU A 75 25.04 12.31 0.78
CA GLU A 75 25.99 13.36 0.46
C GLU A 75 26.45 13.07 -0.97
N ASP A 76 25.80 13.71 -1.95
CA ASP A 76 26.54 14.25 -3.07
C ASP A 76 27.48 15.30 -2.45
N THR A 77 28.52 14.80 -1.78
CA THR A 77 29.74 15.57 -1.66
C THR A 77 30.12 15.81 -3.10
N ALA A 78 29.82 17.02 -3.54
CA ALA A 78 30.54 17.70 -4.58
C ALA A 78 32.04 17.49 -4.31
N ALA A 79 32.60 16.45 -4.94
CA ALA A 79 34.02 16.26 -5.06
C ALA A 79 34.32 16.51 -6.55
N ALA A 80 34.72 17.77 -6.79
CA ALA A 80 35.61 18.30 -7.82
C ALA A 80 35.73 17.56 -9.16
#